data_AF-A0A7S3HU56-F1
#
_entry.id   AF-A0A7S3HU56-F1
#
_cell.length_a   1.000
_cell.length_b   1.000
_cell.length_c   1.000
_cell.angle_alpha   90.00
_cell.angle_beta   90.00
_cell.angle_gamma   90.00
#
_symmetry.space_group_name_H-M   'P 1'
#
loop_
_entity.id
_entity.type
_entity.pdbx_description
1 polymer ?
#
loop_
_entity_poly.entity_id
_entity_poly.type
_entity_poly.pdbx_seq_one_letter_code
_entity_poly.pdbx_strand_id
1 'polypeptide(L)'
;MKIKQTHRGSIMSYGLMQTNSDLLFGGASGKMDADQKYSFAWSGQYVGDNFFSILGAIFESKDLHELYSKIDGELGEDYRGLGQNLLFADTSGNIGYRLLMSVPERNDKTPFIGSRVLDGTTTKWDWTGKIIHQ
;
A
#
# COMPACT_ATOMS: atom_id res chain seq x y z
N MET A 1 -16.31 4.61 -21.89
CA MET A 1 -15.14 5.35 -21.34
C MET A 1 -13.90 4.50 -21.55
N LYS A 2 -12.83 5.00 -22.19
CA LYS A 2 -11.59 4.23 -22.40
C LYS A 2 -10.58 4.58 -21.31
N ILE A 3 -10.24 3.62 -20.45
CA ILE A 3 -9.21 3.79 -19.41
C ILE A 3 -7.84 3.78 -20.10
N LYS A 4 -7.05 4.82 -19.89
CA LYS A 4 -5.65 4.89 -20.37
C LYS A 4 -4.71 4.50 -19.22
N GLN A 5 -3.61 3.83 -19.53
CA GLN A 5 -2.61 3.41 -18.55
C GLN A 5 -1.20 3.81 -19.00
N THR A 6 -0.33 3.97 -18.02
CA THR A 6 1.13 3.93 -18.19
C THR A 6 1.65 2.58 -17.69
N HIS A 7 2.97 2.33 -17.75
CA HIS A 7 3.57 1.16 -17.11
C HIS A 7 3.44 1.15 -15.59
N ARG A 8 3.03 2.27 -14.96
CA ARG A 8 2.87 2.40 -13.51
C ARG A 8 1.43 2.16 -13.05
N GLY A 9 0.44 2.46 -13.89
CA GLY A 9 -0.97 2.35 -13.56
C GLY A 9 -1.89 3.26 -14.38
N SER A 10 -3.13 3.37 -13.94
CA SER A 10 -4.17 4.16 -14.61
C SER A 10 -3.88 5.65 -14.61
N ILE A 11 -4.27 6.32 -15.71
CA ILE A 11 -4.11 7.77 -15.87
C ILE A 11 -5.35 8.51 -15.38
N MET A 12 -5.15 9.53 -14.55
CA MET A 12 -6.17 10.48 -14.08
C MET A 12 -5.82 11.90 -14.51
N SER A 13 -6.82 12.69 -14.88
CA SER A 13 -6.63 14.13 -15.13
C SER A 13 -6.62 14.91 -13.82
N TYR A 14 -5.87 16.01 -13.79
CA TYR A 14 -5.88 16.95 -12.66
C TYR A 14 -7.30 17.40 -12.28
N GLY A 15 -8.14 17.75 -13.27
CA GLY A 15 -9.52 18.18 -13.01
C GLY A 15 -10.36 17.14 -12.26
N LEU A 16 -10.21 15.84 -12.59
CA LEU A 16 -10.91 14.76 -11.87
C LEU A 16 -10.41 14.64 -10.42
N MET A 17 -9.09 14.76 -10.22
CA MET A 17 -8.50 14.74 -8.89
C MET A 17 -8.98 15.91 -8.04
N GLN A 18 -9.04 17.12 -8.62
CA GLN A 18 -9.47 18.34 -7.95
C GLN A 18 -10.95 18.27 -7.53
N THR A 19 -11.84 17.89 -8.45
CA THR A 19 -13.27 17.73 -8.12
C THR A 19 -13.49 16.75 -6.99
N ASN A 20 -12.78 15.62 -7.01
CA ASN A 20 -12.89 14.62 -5.95
C ASN A 20 -12.23 15.08 -4.64
N SER A 21 -11.11 15.80 -4.69
CA SER A 21 -10.45 16.27 -3.48
C SER A 21 -11.27 17.33 -2.74
N ASP A 22 -11.85 18.26 -3.48
CA ASP A 22 -12.71 19.31 -2.92
C ASP A 22 -13.98 18.72 -2.31
N LEU A 23 -14.55 17.70 -2.97
CA LEU A 23 -15.74 16.99 -2.51
C LEU A 23 -15.48 16.11 -1.27
N LEU A 24 -14.40 15.33 -1.27
CA LEU A 24 -14.15 14.28 -0.27
C LEU A 24 -13.42 14.78 0.97
N PHE A 25 -12.58 15.80 0.85
CA PHE A 25 -11.69 16.23 1.93
C PHE A 25 -11.96 17.65 2.43
N GLY A 26 -12.97 18.35 1.88
CA GLY A 26 -13.46 19.64 2.40
C GLY A 26 -12.41 20.74 2.52
N GLY A 27 -11.28 20.60 1.83
CA GLY A 27 -10.08 21.41 2.00
C GLY A 27 -9.58 22.01 0.70
N ALA A 28 -8.80 23.08 0.81
CA ALA A 28 -8.17 23.75 -0.32
C ALA A 28 -7.25 22.78 -1.08
N SER A 29 -7.69 22.33 -2.25
CA SER A 29 -6.83 21.65 -3.21
C SER A 29 -5.78 22.64 -3.72
N GLY A 30 -4.52 22.20 -3.77
CA GLY A 30 -3.46 22.99 -4.38
C GLY A 30 -3.82 23.29 -5.83
N LYS A 31 -3.84 24.57 -6.21
CA LYS A 31 -4.05 24.99 -7.60
C LYS A 31 -2.81 24.64 -8.41
N MET A 32 -3.02 24.03 -9.57
CA MET A 32 -1.95 23.78 -10.53
C MET A 32 -2.19 24.55 -11.81
N ASP A 33 -1.14 25.16 -12.33
CA ASP A 33 -1.20 26.08 -13.47
C ASP A 33 -1.19 25.35 -14.84
N ALA A 34 -1.03 24.02 -14.88
CA ALA A 34 -0.93 23.24 -16.11
C ALA A 34 -1.85 22.01 -16.11
N ASP A 35 -2.32 21.59 -17.31
CA ASP A 35 -3.07 20.32 -17.49
C ASP A 35 -2.14 19.12 -17.28
N GLN A 36 -1.95 18.73 -16.01
CA GLN A 36 -1.15 17.57 -15.65
C GLN A 36 -1.97 16.28 -15.69
N LYS A 37 -1.31 15.21 -16.16
CA LYS A 37 -1.84 13.83 -16.10
C LYS A 37 -1.06 13.05 -15.04
N TYR A 38 -1.80 12.38 -14.17
CA TYR A 38 -1.25 11.59 -13.09
C TYR A 38 -1.40 10.13 -13.41
N SER A 39 -0.39 9.33 -13.10
CA SER A 39 -0.56 7.88 -12.98
C SER A 39 -0.57 7.53 -11.51
N PHE A 40 -1.61 6.82 -11.06
CA PHE A 40 -1.71 6.36 -9.69
C PHE A 40 -1.34 4.89 -9.59
N ALA A 41 -0.50 4.59 -8.62
CA ALA A 41 -0.04 3.26 -8.28
C ALA A 41 -0.05 3.11 -6.76
N TRP A 42 -0.50 1.96 -6.28
CA TRP A 42 -0.49 1.59 -4.87
C TRP A 42 -0.08 0.12 -4.75
N SER A 43 0.57 -0.24 -3.65
CA SER A 43 1.29 -1.51 -3.55
C SER A 43 0.38 -2.74 -3.56
N GLY A 44 -0.88 -2.58 -3.16
CA GLY A 44 -1.93 -3.60 -3.25
C GLY A 44 -2.64 -3.68 -4.61
N GLN A 45 -2.13 -3.06 -5.68
CA GLN A 45 -2.82 -3.06 -7.00
C GLN A 45 -2.77 -4.38 -7.77
N TYR A 46 -2.04 -5.37 -7.28
CA TYR A 46 -1.87 -6.65 -7.95
C TYR A 46 -3.06 -7.58 -7.67
N VAL A 47 -3.22 -8.61 -8.50
CA VAL A 47 -4.31 -9.58 -8.35
C VAL A 47 -4.10 -10.43 -7.09
N GLY A 48 -5.19 -10.59 -6.33
CA GLY A 48 -5.25 -11.38 -5.11
C GLY A 48 -5.26 -10.50 -3.86
N ASP A 49 -5.96 -10.98 -2.84
CA ASP A 49 -6.00 -10.42 -1.49
C ASP A 49 -5.95 -11.60 -0.51
N ASN A 50 -5.13 -11.52 0.53
CA ASN A 50 -4.99 -12.57 1.53
C ASN A 50 -5.31 -12.09 2.95
N PHE A 51 -6.11 -11.03 3.08
CA PHE A 51 -6.57 -10.51 4.37
C PHE A 51 -7.31 -11.59 5.19
N PHE A 52 -8.13 -12.43 4.54
CA PHE A 52 -8.81 -13.54 5.24
C PHE A 52 -7.84 -14.57 5.81
N SER A 53 -6.68 -14.77 5.18
CA SER A 53 -5.66 -15.66 5.71
C SER A 53 -5.01 -15.08 6.97
N ILE A 54 -4.82 -13.75 7.04
CA ILE A 54 -4.41 -13.06 8.28
C ILE A 54 -5.45 -13.28 9.39
N LEU A 55 -6.74 -13.11 9.08
CA LEU A 55 -7.80 -13.34 10.06
C LEU A 55 -7.80 -14.80 10.55
N GLY A 56 -7.64 -15.76 9.65
CA GLY A 56 -7.49 -17.18 10.00
C GLY A 56 -6.32 -17.39 10.97
N ALA A 57 -5.14 -16.85 10.67
CA ALA A 57 -3.98 -16.95 11.55
C ALA A 57 -4.25 -16.35 12.94
N ILE A 58 -4.99 -15.25 13.03
CA ILE A 58 -5.38 -14.64 14.31
C ILE A 58 -6.31 -15.58 15.11
N PHE A 59 -7.32 -16.15 14.48
CA PHE A 59 -8.29 -17.02 15.16
C PHE A 59 -7.75 -18.40 15.55
N GLU A 60 -6.79 -18.91 14.79
CA GLU A 60 -6.24 -20.25 14.97
C GLU A 60 -5.00 -20.29 15.87
N SER A 61 -4.39 -19.14 16.16
CA SER A 61 -3.18 -19.07 17.01
C SER A 61 -3.52 -19.04 18.49
N LYS A 62 -2.74 -19.76 19.30
CA LYS A 62 -2.95 -19.85 20.75
C LYS A 62 -2.28 -18.73 21.52
N ASP A 63 -1.14 -18.26 21.01
CA ASP A 63 -0.31 -17.22 21.61
C ASP A 63 0.34 -16.36 20.54
N LEU A 64 1.03 -15.30 20.98
CA LEU A 64 1.68 -14.36 20.08
C LEU A 64 2.85 -14.97 19.29
N HIS A 65 3.53 -15.97 19.82
CA HIS A 65 4.64 -16.63 19.13
C HIS A 65 4.14 -17.45 17.95
N GLU A 66 3.06 -18.21 18.13
CA GLU A 66 2.40 -18.95 17.05
C GLU A 66 1.86 -18.00 15.98
N LEU A 67 1.22 -16.91 16.40
CA LEU A 67 0.69 -15.89 15.48
C LEU A 67 1.78 -15.32 14.59
N TYR A 68 2.90 -14.89 15.17
CA TYR A 68 4.02 -14.34 14.40
C TYR A 68 4.70 -15.39 13.54
N SER A 69 4.81 -16.64 13.98
CA SER A 69 5.32 -17.71 13.13
C SER A 69 4.46 -17.91 11.88
N LYS A 70 3.12 -17.85 11.99
CA LYS A 70 2.21 -17.97 10.84
C LYS A 70 2.27 -16.74 9.94
N ILE A 71 2.29 -15.55 10.54
CA ILE A 71 2.38 -14.29 9.79
C ILE A 71 3.71 -14.19 9.04
N ASP A 72 4.85 -14.49 9.67
CA ASP A 72 6.17 -14.35 9.05
C ASP A 72 6.47 -15.47 8.05
N GLY A 73 5.91 -16.66 8.26
CA GLY A 73 6.05 -17.78 7.32
C GLY A 73 5.05 -17.69 6.18
N GLU A 74 3.85 -18.21 6.42
CA GLU A 74 2.86 -18.51 5.37
C GLU A 74 2.28 -17.27 4.70
N LEU A 75 2.39 -16.10 5.34
CA LEU A 75 1.68 -14.87 4.94
C LEU A 75 2.61 -13.70 4.64
N GLY A 76 3.84 -13.73 5.15
CA GLY A 76 4.74 -12.59 5.23
C GLY A 76 5.34 -12.22 3.89
N GLU A 77 5.75 -13.22 3.10
CA GLU A 77 6.38 -13.01 1.79
C GLU A 77 5.39 -12.62 0.68
N ASP A 78 4.08 -12.73 0.94
CA ASP A 78 3.06 -12.58 -0.10
C ASP A 78 1.84 -11.78 0.39
N TYR A 79 1.93 -11.03 1.49
CA TYR A 79 0.82 -10.20 1.95
C TYR A 79 0.37 -9.23 0.85
N ARG A 80 -0.92 -9.33 0.51
CA ARG A 80 -1.63 -8.51 -0.47
C ARG A 80 -2.91 -8.04 0.18
N GLY A 81 -2.95 -6.75 0.51
CA GLY A 81 -4.09 -6.15 1.17
C GLY A 81 -3.81 -4.71 1.57
N LEU A 82 -4.76 -4.13 2.30
CA LEU A 82 -4.60 -2.79 2.85
C LEU A 82 -3.55 -2.80 3.96
N GLY A 83 -2.63 -1.83 3.91
CA GLY A 83 -1.66 -1.64 4.98
C GLY A 83 -2.36 -1.38 6.32
N GLN A 84 -2.01 -2.15 7.35
CA GLN A 84 -2.65 -2.07 8.68
C GLN A 84 -1.62 -2.09 9.80
N ASN A 85 -1.83 -1.23 10.79
CA ASN A 85 -1.16 -1.34 12.08
C ASN A 85 -1.99 -2.25 12.97
N LEU A 86 -1.41 -3.37 13.40
CA LEU A 86 -2.05 -4.33 14.26
C LEU A 86 -1.33 -4.40 15.60
N LEU A 87 -2.11 -4.33 16.68
CA LEU A 87 -1.66 -4.54 18.04
C LEU A 87 -2.33 -5.80 18.56
N PHE A 88 -1.55 -6.67 19.18
CA PHE A 88 -2.00 -7.96 19.69
C PHE A 88 -1.57 -8.12 21.15
N ALA A 89 -2.30 -8.94 21.88
CA ALA A 89 -1.95 -9.37 23.23
C ALA A 89 -2.43 -10.82 23.44
N ASP A 90 -1.75 -11.56 24.32
CA ASP A 90 -2.15 -12.92 24.70
C ASP A 90 -2.34 -13.07 26.22
N THR A 91 -2.87 -14.22 26.64
CA THR A 91 -3.16 -14.52 28.06
C THR A 91 -1.91 -14.76 28.90
N SER A 92 -0.74 -14.91 28.29
CA SER A 92 0.54 -14.99 28.99
C SER A 92 1.10 -13.60 29.32
N GLY A 93 0.40 -12.53 28.92
CA GLY A 93 0.79 -11.15 29.16
C GLY A 93 1.74 -10.59 28.11
N ASN A 94 1.95 -11.29 26.99
CA ASN A 94 2.73 -10.74 25.88
C ASN A 94 1.92 -9.66 25.15
N ILE A 95 2.63 -8.66 24.60
CA ILE A 95 2.06 -7.61 23.75
C ILE A 95 2.93 -7.51 22.51
N GLY A 96 2.28 -7.49 21.34
CA GLY A 96 2.94 -7.45 20.05
C GLY A 96 2.41 -6.32 19.18
N TYR A 97 3.27 -5.77 18.33
CA TYR A 97 2.90 -4.86 17.26
C TYR A 97 3.39 -5.40 15.93
N ARG A 98 2.53 -5.32 14.91
CA ARG A 98 2.91 -5.60 13.53
C ARG A 98 2.30 -4.57 12.59
N LEU A 99 3.14 -3.95 11.77
CA LEU A 99 2.69 -3.31 10.54
C LEU A 99 2.57 -4.42 9.50
N LEU A 100 1.38 -4.67 8.96
CA LEU A 100 1.21 -5.55 7.81
C LEU A 100 1.04 -4.70 6.58
N MET A 101 2.03 -4.68 5.69
CA MET A 101 1.89 -3.99 4.43
C MET A 101 2.85 -4.47 3.34
N SER A 102 2.42 -4.35 2.09
CA SER A 102 3.30 -4.50 0.93
C SER A 102 3.98 -3.15 0.64
N VAL A 103 5.31 -3.10 0.59
CA VAL A 103 6.07 -1.88 0.23
C VAL A 103 6.81 -2.14 -1.07
N PRO A 104 6.57 -1.39 -2.15
CA PRO A 104 7.26 -1.61 -3.40
C PRO A 104 8.68 -1.08 -3.30
N GLU A 105 9.67 -1.90 -3.67
CA GLU A 105 11.04 -1.45 -3.80
C GLU A 105 11.17 -0.47 -4.97
N ARG A 106 11.85 0.65 -4.75
CA ARG A 106 12.09 1.69 -5.76
C ARG A 106 13.53 1.67 -6.27
N ASN A 107 13.72 2.13 -7.50
CA ASN A 107 15.04 2.24 -8.13
C ASN A 107 16.01 3.12 -7.33
N ASP A 108 15.52 4.20 -6.75
CA ASP A 108 16.30 5.15 -5.95
C ASP A 108 16.55 4.67 -4.50
N LYS A 109 16.07 3.46 -4.15
CA LYS A 109 16.18 2.85 -2.80
C LYS A 109 15.61 3.70 -1.68
N THR A 110 14.75 4.65 -2.00
CA THR A 110 14.15 5.53 -1.01
C THR A 110 13.11 4.76 -0.16
N PRO A 111 13.30 4.62 1.16
CA PRO A 111 12.49 3.74 2.01
C PRO A 111 11.20 4.40 2.52
N PHE A 112 10.47 5.13 1.67
CA PHE A 112 9.28 5.84 2.11
C PHE A 112 7.98 5.09 1.81
N ILE A 113 7.27 4.76 2.89
CA ILE A 113 5.84 4.48 2.91
C ILE A 113 5.13 5.85 2.92
N GLY A 114 4.40 6.18 1.85
CA GLY A 114 3.61 7.41 1.81
C GLY A 114 3.07 7.77 0.43
N SER A 115 2.07 8.66 0.43
CA SER A 115 1.46 9.21 -0.77
C SER A 115 2.25 10.44 -1.24
N ARG A 116 2.89 10.36 -2.40
CA ARG A 116 3.63 11.48 -3.01
C ARG A 116 3.37 11.55 -4.51
N VAL A 117 3.31 12.77 -5.03
CA VAL A 117 3.44 13.01 -6.47
C VAL A 117 4.93 13.02 -6.81
N LEU A 118 5.33 12.17 -7.74
CA LEU A 118 6.71 12.05 -8.21
C LEU A 118 6.77 12.35 -9.71
N ASP A 119 7.93 12.77 -10.19
CA ASP A 119 8.13 13.07 -11.61
C ASP A 119 8.00 11.81 -12.46
N GLY A 120 6.88 11.68 -13.19
CA GLY A 120 6.60 10.54 -14.05
C GLY A 120 7.36 10.53 -15.38
N THR A 121 8.11 11.58 -15.71
CA THR A 121 8.88 11.69 -16.98
C THR A 121 10.21 10.95 -16.94
N THR A 122 10.64 10.53 -15.75
CA THR A 122 11.88 9.78 -15.50
C THR A 122 11.59 8.40 -14.92
N THR A 123 12.52 7.46 -15.06
CA THR A 123 12.46 6.11 -14.47
C THR A 123 13.09 6.03 -13.08
N LYS A 124 13.66 7.14 -12.59
CA LYS A 124 14.31 7.23 -11.27
C LYS A 124 13.43 6.73 -10.12
N TRP A 125 12.12 6.98 -10.21
CA TRP A 125 11.15 6.70 -9.14
C TRP A 125 10.37 5.40 -9.34
N ASP A 126 10.68 4.66 -10.40
CA ASP A 126 9.98 3.43 -10.76
C ASP A 126 10.23 2.35 -9.72
N TRP A 127 9.24 1.47 -9.60
CA TRP A 127 9.38 0.28 -8.78
C TRP A 127 10.26 -0.73 -9.52
N THR A 128 11.11 -1.44 -8.79
CA THR A 128 11.97 -2.48 -9.35
C THR A 128 11.19 -3.74 -9.74
N GLY A 129 9.92 -3.83 -9.31
CA GLY A 129 9.08 -5.02 -9.39
C GLY A 129 9.22 -5.94 -8.18
N LYS A 130 10.14 -5.66 -7.26
CA LYS A 130 10.24 -6.37 -5.97
C LYS A 130 9.34 -5.70 -4.93
N ILE A 131 8.75 -6.52 -4.07
CA ILE A 131 8.04 -6.08 -2.87
C ILE A 131 8.93 -6.35 -1.66
N ILE A 132 8.99 -5.38 -0.76
CA ILE A 132 9.58 -5.47 0.57
C ILE A 132 8.41 -5.64 1.52
N HIS A 133 8.50 -6.67 2.35
CA HIS A 133 7.46 -7.02 3.30
C HIS A 133 7.86 -6.54 4.68
N GLN A 134 6.94 -5.87 5.35
CA GLN A 134 7.03 -5.51 6.76
C GLN A 134 5.78 -6.06 7.44
#